data_AF-A0A2S2P201-F1
#
_entry.id   AF-A0A2S2P201-F1
#
_cell.length_a   1.000
_cell.length_b   1.000
_cell.length_c   1.000
_cell.angle_alpha   90.00
_cell.angle_beta   90.00
_cell.angle_gamma   90.00
#
_symmetry.space_group_name_H-M   'P 1'
#
loop_
_entity.id
_entity.type
_entity.pdbx_description
1 polymer ?
#
loop_
_entity_poly.entity_id
_entity_poly.type
_entity_poly.pdbx_seq_one_letter_code
_entity_poly.pdbx_strand_id
1 'polypeptide(L)'
;MTNQPPGAVSPAKEPVRVFEGVVKQVNSGDSITIREEVYNGYPKEKQITLNNIIAPKLGRRAANNDPTSKGTDDEPFSWEAREFLRKKLVGKKVFFKTAGQVSGGGKTTRYYGDIFYPTLENNIVNELVENGLVTVKNVKSNNPTSDIQTLVDLQNKAKAAKVGKWDPNAKNTAKKNNSIDDVEAFLKKNSKKRIKAVVESVIDGSTIKLLLLPEGNMITLYLSGIKCPPESVEFGDEAKFFVEVRLLQKDVEVTLEGVLSNNKTPSFFGTIHHPAGEIAVELVKQGFATCQNRSMKYLEGSADKLRAAERQAKEKKLRKWQSYTHTGPEIAEKEIVGTVIEIVREEALLLKTSHNDKPKKIFLSNIKPARLGIEAPRGEPLGDDQPPAPRAPRTLAKHFYEIPWAYEAREFLRTRCIGKKVNASVDYIQPKSDKFEEKICATVTINGINLAEELVKEGLATVMNNPRDDQMSQCFDDLKKAEEIAKQSHKGLYSKSSPPKQRITDCSSAAVSKIIFVIIN
;
A
#
# COMPACT_ATOMS: atom_id res chain seq x y z
N MET A 1 -55.36 25.99 -54.74
CA MET A 1 -55.66 26.49 -53.38
C MET A 1 -55.06 25.51 -52.37
N THR A 2 -53.97 25.97 -51.74
CA THR A 2 -53.42 25.57 -50.42
C THR A 2 -53.49 24.11 -49.97
N ASN A 3 -52.38 23.37 -50.19
CA ASN A 3 -51.93 22.30 -49.29
C ASN A 3 -51.09 22.94 -48.17
N GLN A 4 -51.57 22.93 -46.92
CA GLN A 4 -50.74 23.15 -45.73
C GLN A 4 -50.42 21.80 -45.07
N PRO A 5 -49.17 21.54 -44.67
CA PRO A 5 -48.82 20.36 -43.90
C PRO A 5 -49.28 20.49 -42.44
N PRO A 6 -49.59 19.37 -41.75
CA PRO A 6 -50.00 19.37 -40.35
C PRO A 6 -48.90 19.92 -39.46
N GLY A 7 -49.27 20.83 -38.56
CA GLY A 7 -48.37 21.55 -37.67
C GLY A 7 -47.45 20.63 -36.87
N ALA A 8 -46.16 20.94 -36.88
CA ALA A 8 -45.18 20.34 -36.00
C ALA A 8 -45.57 20.64 -34.55
N VAL A 9 -46.02 19.61 -33.82
CA VAL A 9 -46.18 19.67 -32.38
C VAL A 9 -44.78 19.89 -31.79
N SER A 10 -44.57 21.05 -31.18
CA SER A 10 -43.33 21.36 -30.46
C SER A 10 -43.13 20.31 -29.36
N PRO A 11 -41.92 19.73 -29.19
CA PRO A 11 -41.70 18.75 -28.13
C PRO A 11 -41.90 19.44 -26.78
N ALA A 12 -42.86 18.94 -25.98
CA ALA A 12 -43.10 19.43 -24.63
C ALA A 12 -41.80 19.31 -23.82
N LYS A 13 -41.35 20.42 -23.21
CA LYS A 13 -40.20 20.42 -22.28
C LYS A 13 -40.51 19.47 -21.13
N GLU A 14 -39.68 18.45 -20.94
CA GLU A 14 -39.76 17.57 -19.77
C GLU A 14 -39.71 18.39 -18.47
N PRO A 15 -40.43 17.98 -17.41
CA PRO A 15 -40.42 18.70 -16.14
C PRO A 15 -39.02 18.70 -15.53
N VAL A 16 -38.56 19.87 -15.08
CA VAL A 16 -37.27 20.03 -14.38
C VAL A 16 -37.29 19.20 -13.10
N ARG A 17 -36.32 18.28 -12.96
CA ARG A 17 -36.19 17.41 -11.80
C ARG A 17 -35.02 17.85 -10.92
N VAL A 18 -35.25 17.85 -9.61
CA VAL A 18 -34.23 18.10 -8.58
C VAL A 18 -33.80 16.76 -8.00
N PHE A 19 -32.49 16.53 -7.92
CA PHE A 19 -31.90 15.35 -7.29
C PHE A 19 -30.86 15.77 -6.26
N GLU A 20 -30.70 14.95 -5.23
CA GLU A 20 -29.59 15.06 -4.27
C GLU A 20 -28.55 13.98 -4.55
N GLY A 21 -27.28 14.31 -4.32
CA GLY A 21 -26.19 13.36 -4.46
C GLY A 21 -24.90 13.84 -3.82
N VAL A 22 -23.96 12.92 -3.62
CA VAL A 22 -22.61 13.23 -3.15
C VAL A 22 -21.69 13.37 -4.34
N VAL A 23 -20.90 14.44 -4.40
CA VAL A 23 -19.90 14.62 -5.46
C VAL A 23 -18.78 13.60 -5.27
N LYS A 24 -18.66 12.67 -6.23
CA LYS A 24 -17.60 11.67 -6.28
C LYS A 24 -16.30 12.27 -6.80
N GLN A 25 -16.38 12.95 -7.96
CA GLN A 25 -15.21 13.50 -8.63
C GLN A 25 -15.59 14.64 -9.59
N VAL A 26 -14.65 15.54 -9.82
CA VAL A 26 -14.68 16.59 -10.84
C VAL A 26 -13.88 16.11 -12.06
N ASN A 27 -14.56 15.91 -13.18
CA ASN A 27 -13.97 15.40 -14.42
C ASN A 27 -13.26 16.52 -15.20
N SER A 28 -13.87 17.70 -15.24
CA SER A 28 -13.37 18.93 -15.88
C SER A 28 -13.99 20.16 -15.21
N GLY A 29 -13.57 21.37 -15.59
CA GLY A 29 -14.15 22.62 -15.07
C GLY A 29 -15.65 22.83 -15.36
N ASP A 30 -16.27 21.95 -16.15
CA ASP A 30 -17.69 21.97 -16.52
C ASP A 30 -18.36 20.58 -16.41
N SER A 31 -17.68 19.57 -15.87
CA SER A 31 -18.25 18.23 -15.71
C SER A 31 -17.90 17.61 -14.36
N ILE A 32 -18.93 17.10 -13.68
CA ILE A 32 -18.84 16.51 -12.34
C ILE A 32 -19.57 15.18 -12.35
N THR A 33 -19.04 14.19 -11.63
CA THR A 33 -19.73 12.93 -11.36
C THR A 33 -20.26 12.95 -9.94
N ILE A 34 -21.57 12.78 -9.81
CA ILE A 34 -22.23 12.55 -8.52
C ILE A 34 -22.57 11.08 -8.36
N ARG A 35 -22.69 10.65 -7.11
CA ARG A 35 -23.17 9.33 -6.75
C ARG A 35 -24.32 9.42 -5.76
N GLU A 36 -25.18 8.42 -5.77
CA GLU A 36 -26.21 8.25 -4.75
C GLU A 36 -25.59 8.00 -3.36
N GLU A 37 -26.38 8.24 -2.31
CA GLU A 37 -26.03 7.77 -0.98
C GLU A 37 -26.05 6.24 -0.94
N VAL A 38 -25.11 5.67 -0.20
CA VAL A 38 -24.87 4.23 -0.23
C VAL A 38 -25.97 3.54 0.58
N TYR A 39 -26.90 2.89 -0.10
CA TYR A 39 -27.90 2.01 0.50
C TYR A 39 -27.79 0.63 -0.18
N ASN A 40 -26.87 -0.20 0.32
CA ASN A 40 -26.59 -1.58 -0.13
C ASN A 40 -26.22 -1.74 -1.62
N GLY A 41 -24.92 -1.83 -1.90
CA GLY A 41 -24.36 -2.08 -3.23
C GLY A 41 -23.51 -0.93 -3.75
N TYR A 42 -23.05 -1.02 -5.01
CA TYR A 42 -22.35 0.08 -5.66
C TYR A 42 -23.31 1.23 -5.92
N PRO A 43 -23.01 2.45 -5.46
CA PRO A 43 -23.89 3.57 -5.68
C PRO A 43 -23.94 3.88 -7.17
N LYS A 44 -25.14 4.20 -7.69
CA LYS A 44 -25.28 4.62 -9.07
C LYS A 44 -24.59 5.97 -9.25
N GLU A 45 -23.87 6.09 -10.35
CA GLU A 45 -23.15 7.30 -10.72
C GLU A 45 -23.86 8.03 -11.85
N LYS A 46 -23.85 9.36 -11.78
CA LYS A 46 -24.37 10.23 -12.83
C LYS A 46 -23.32 11.27 -13.16
N GLN A 47 -22.84 11.24 -14.40
CA GLN A 47 -22.00 12.30 -14.92
C GLN A 47 -22.87 13.45 -15.40
N ILE A 48 -22.63 14.61 -14.82
CA ILE A 48 -23.32 15.86 -15.07
C ILE A 48 -22.39 16.78 -15.84
N THR A 49 -22.91 17.43 -16.88
CA THR A 49 -22.27 18.53 -17.60
C THR A 49 -23.04 19.82 -17.33
N LEU A 50 -22.33 20.86 -16.90
CA LEU A 50 -22.92 22.14 -16.51
C LEU A 50 -23.51 22.88 -17.72
N ASN A 51 -24.69 23.47 -17.56
CA ASN A 51 -25.36 24.14 -18.66
C ASN A 51 -24.74 25.51 -18.95
N ASN A 52 -24.90 25.96 -20.20
CA ASN A 52 -24.62 27.33 -20.63
C ASN A 52 -23.18 27.83 -20.47
N ILE A 53 -22.25 26.99 -20.00
CA ILE A 53 -20.83 27.32 -19.88
C ILE A 53 -19.94 26.34 -20.66
N ILE A 54 -18.70 26.76 -20.90
CA ILE A 54 -17.60 25.99 -21.48
C ILE A 54 -16.37 26.23 -20.59
N ALA A 55 -15.82 25.16 -20.02
CA ALA A 55 -14.56 25.24 -19.31
C ALA A 55 -13.36 25.06 -20.27
N PRO A 56 -12.19 25.66 -19.96
CA PRO A 56 -10.95 25.31 -20.63
C PRO A 56 -10.65 23.82 -20.46
N LYS A 57 -10.14 23.17 -21.50
CA LYS A 57 -9.95 21.71 -21.53
C LYS A 57 -8.67 21.29 -20.81
N LEU A 58 -8.79 20.24 -19.99
CA LEU A 58 -7.63 19.55 -19.46
C LEU A 58 -6.95 18.72 -20.55
N GLY A 59 -5.64 18.63 -20.46
CA GLY A 59 -4.77 17.86 -21.31
C GLY A 59 -5.10 16.38 -21.25
N ARG A 60 -4.97 15.71 -22.40
CA ARG A 60 -5.17 14.27 -22.52
C ARG A 60 -3.83 13.58 -22.64
N ARG A 61 -3.66 12.46 -21.94
CA ARG A 61 -2.49 11.61 -22.19
C ARG A 61 -2.58 10.97 -23.57
N ALA A 62 -1.41 10.71 -24.15
CA ALA A 62 -1.27 9.85 -25.32
C ALA A 62 -1.99 8.51 -25.08
N ALA A 63 -2.69 8.02 -26.10
CA ALA A 63 -3.33 6.72 -26.01
C ALA A 63 -2.25 5.62 -25.94
N ASN A 64 -2.30 4.77 -24.91
CA ASN A 64 -1.31 3.71 -24.70
C ASN A 64 -1.22 2.69 -25.85
N ASN A 65 -2.26 2.59 -26.69
CA ASN A 65 -2.37 1.62 -27.78
C ASN A 65 -2.08 2.23 -29.16
N ASP A 66 -1.77 3.53 -29.22
CA ASP A 66 -1.47 4.24 -30.46
C ASP A 66 -0.14 4.99 -30.31
N PRO A 67 0.96 4.47 -30.88
CA PRO A 67 2.28 5.10 -30.80
C PRO A 67 2.36 6.45 -31.54
N THR A 68 1.34 6.82 -32.33
CA THR A 68 1.25 8.11 -33.01
C THR A 68 0.50 9.17 -32.21
N SER A 69 -0.23 8.75 -31.16
CA SER A 69 -0.98 9.65 -30.29
C SER A 69 -0.03 10.50 -29.45
N LYS A 70 0.01 11.81 -29.69
CA LYS A 70 0.69 12.76 -28.79
C LYS A 70 -0.30 13.23 -27.73
N GLY A 71 0.13 13.22 -26.47
CA GLY A 71 -0.63 13.84 -25.40
C GLY A 71 -0.81 15.35 -25.65
N THR A 72 -1.88 15.93 -25.13
CA THR A 72 -2.13 17.37 -25.21
C THR A 72 -1.86 18.01 -23.86
N ASP A 73 -1.35 19.24 -23.89
CA ASP A 73 -1.24 20.07 -22.69
C ASP A 73 -2.62 20.60 -22.26
N ASP A 74 -2.68 21.05 -21.02
CA ASP A 74 -3.83 21.78 -20.48
C ASP A 74 -4.06 23.09 -21.24
N GLU A 75 -5.32 23.44 -21.52
CA GLU A 75 -5.66 24.81 -21.88
C GLU A 75 -5.45 25.72 -20.65
N PRO A 76 -5.04 26.99 -20.83
CA PRO A 76 -4.90 27.93 -19.71
C PRO A 76 -6.17 27.98 -18.86
N PHE A 77 -6.01 28.03 -17.53
CA PHE A 77 -7.10 28.01 -16.53
C PHE A 77 -7.92 26.72 -16.41
N SER A 78 -7.62 25.66 -17.17
CA SER A 78 -8.34 24.39 -17.05
C SER A 78 -8.13 23.74 -15.67
N TRP A 79 -6.90 23.81 -15.15
CA TRP A 79 -6.54 23.29 -13.83
C TRP A 79 -7.25 24.06 -12.71
N GLU A 80 -7.25 25.39 -12.74
CA GLU A 80 -7.94 26.22 -11.73
C GLU A 80 -9.44 26.01 -11.73
N ALA A 81 -10.05 25.93 -12.91
CA ALA A 81 -11.48 25.66 -13.02
C ALA A 81 -11.82 24.32 -12.36
N ARG A 82 -11.01 23.28 -12.60
CA ARG A 82 -11.16 21.97 -11.93
C ARG A 82 -10.89 22.06 -10.43
N GLU A 83 -9.80 22.71 -10.01
CA GLU A 83 -9.41 22.80 -8.59
C GLU A 83 -10.40 23.60 -7.75
N PHE A 84 -11.00 24.64 -8.33
CA PHE A 84 -12.07 25.41 -7.69
C PHE A 84 -13.25 24.49 -7.34
N LEU A 85 -13.73 23.72 -8.32
CA LEU A 85 -14.79 22.74 -8.10
C LEU A 85 -14.35 21.63 -7.15
N ARG A 86 -13.12 21.12 -7.29
CA ARG A 86 -12.60 20.02 -6.48
C ARG A 86 -12.62 20.39 -5.00
N LYS A 87 -11.99 21.52 -4.67
CA LYS A 87 -11.86 22.00 -3.29
C LYS A 87 -13.20 22.36 -2.67
N LYS A 88 -14.15 22.86 -3.47
CA LYS A 88 -15.46 23.28 -2.98
C LYS A 88 -16.44 22.11 -2.82
N LEU A 89 -16.44 21.17 -3.76
CA LEU A 89 -17.55 20.22 -3.92
C LEU A 89 -17.20 18.76 -3.60
N VAL A 90 -15.96 18.29 -3.76
CA VAL A 90 -15.64 16.86 -3.60
C VAL A 90 -16.02 16.36 -2.20
N GLY A 91 -16.79 15.27 -2.17
CA GLY A 91 -17.32 14.67 -0.95
C GLY A 91 -18.47 15.44 -0.29
N LYS A 92 -18.95 16.55 -0.87
CA LYS A 92 -20.11 17.30 -0.37
C LYS A 92 -21.41 16.78 -0.96
N LYS A 93 -22.50 16.89 -0.18
CA LYS A 93 -23.88 16.71 -0.68
C LYS A 93 -24.27 17.95 -1.46
N VAL A 94 -24.79 17.78 -2.67
CA VAL A 94 -25.19 18.86 -3.58
C VAL A 94 -26.57 18.59 -4.16
N PHE A 95 -27.21 19.66 -4.65
CA PHE A 95 -28.46 19.56 -5.39
C PHE A 95 -28.20 19.73 -6.88
N PHE A 96 -28.85 18.91 -7.70
CA PHE A 96 -28.72 18.92 -9.15
C PHE A 96 -30.08 19.15 -9.80
N LYS A 97 -30.19 20.19 -10.64
CA LYS A 97 -31.39 20.47 -11.44
C LYS A 97 -31.13 20.12 -12.89
N THR A 98 -31.92 19.23 -13.47
CA THR A 98 -31.81 18.83 -14.89
C THR A 98 -33.13 18.96 -15.64
N ALA A 99 -33.04 19.35 -16.91
CA ALA A 99 -34.16 19.45 -17.84
C ALA A 99 -34.29 18.24 -18.78
N GLY A 100 -33.51 17.17 -18.57
CA GLY A 100 -33.61 15.93 -19.35
C GLY A 100 -32.28 15.17 -19.45
N GLN A 101 -32.36 13.94 -19.98
CA GLN A 101 -31.19 13.09 -20.26
C GLN A 101 -31.00 12.94 -21.76
N VAL A 102 -29.75 12.99 -22.24
CA VAL A 102 -29.44 12.66 -23.64
C VAL A 102 -28.90 11.24 -23.68
N SER A 103 -29.62 10.34 -24.34
CA SER A 103 -29.15 8.98 -24.62
C SER A 103 -28.04 9.06 -25.67
N GLY A 104 -26.78 9.02 -25.23
CA GLY A 104 -25.64 8.93 -26.12
C GLY A 104 -25.57 7.51 -26.67
N GLY A 105 -25.75 7.36 -27.99
CA GLY A 105 -25.82 6.07 -28.70
C GLY A 105 -24.85 5.02 -28.14
N GLY A 106 -25.38 4.13 -27.30
CA GLY A 106 -24.82 2.81 -27.05
C GLY A 106 -24.32 2.46 -25.65
N LYS A 107 -24.02 3.36 -24.70
CA LYS A 107 -23.52 2.93 -23.35
C LYS A 107 -23.50 3.95 -22.20
N THR A 108 -23.67 5.26 -22.42
CA THR A 108 -23.56 6.26 -21.33
C THR A 108 -24.62 7.35 -21.45
N THR A 109 -25.50 7.43 -20.45
CA THR A 109 -26.47 8.51 -20.31
C THR A 109 -25.76 9.78 -19.85
N ARG A 110 -25.84 10.86 -20.64
CA ARG A 110 -25.29 12.16 -20.25
C ARG A 110 -26.39 13.03 -19.65
N TYR A 111 -26.14 13.53 -18.45
CA TYR A 111 -27.03 14.48 -17.79
C TYR A 111 -26.50 15.90 -18.00
N TYR A 112 -27.39 16.80 -18.41
CA TYR A 112 -27.10 18.22 -18.54
C TYR A 112 -27.94 18.97 -17.50
N GLY A 113 -27.30 19.86 -16.74
CA GLY A 113 -27.97 20.54 -15.65
C GLY A 113 -27.01 21.34 -14.78
N ASP A 114 -27.59 22.04 -13.81
CA ASP A 114 -26.86 22.93 -12.92
C ASP A 114 -26.75 22.34 -11.51
N ILE A 115 -25.63 22.64 -10.84
CA ILE A 115 -25.33 22.17 -9.49
C ILE A 115 -25.47 23.33 -8.52
N PHE A 116 -26.14 23.06 -7.40
CA PHE A 116 -26.40 24.02 -6.34
C PHE A 116 -25.81 23.56 -5.02
N TYR A 117 -25.08 24.45 -4.34
CA TYR A 117 -24.40 24.17 -3.07
C TYR A 117 -24.04 25.47 -2.33
N PRO A 118 -24.26 25.58 -1.00
CA PRO A 118 -24.79 24.57 -0.09
C PRO A 118 -26.32 24.46 -0.09
N THR A 119 -27.03 25.42 -0.68
CA THR A 119 -28.49 25.44 -0.79
C THR A 119 -28.93 25.50 -2.26
N LEU A 120 -30.23 25.28 -2.52
CA LEU A 120 -30.85 25.35 -3.85
C LEU A 120 -30.83 26.75 -4.50
N GLU A 121 -30.39 27.77 -3.76
CA GLU A 121 -30.26 29.16 -4.23
C GLU A 121 -28.86 29.45 -4.79
N ASN A 122 -27.86 28.66 -4.39
CA ASN A 122 -26.45 28.91 -4.72
C ASN A 122 -26.02 28.12 -5.96
N ASN A 123 -26.24 28.67 -7.15
CA ASN A 123 -25.80 28.02 -8.40
C ASN A 123 -24.28 28.13 -8.57
N ILE A 124 -23.58 26.99 -8.62
CA ILE A 124 -22.13 26.92 -8.82
C ILE A 124 -21.69 27.48 -10.18
N VAL A 125 -22.58 27.43 -11.19
CA VAL A 125 -22.29 28.00 -12.52
C VAL A 125 -22.08 29.51 -12.43
N ASN A 126 -22.85 30.21 -11.60
CA ASN A 126 -22.69 31.65 -11.40
C ASN A 126 -21.31 31.96 -10.83
N GLU A 127 -20.90 31.22 -9.80
CA GLU A 127 -19.59 31.40 -9.17
C GLU A 127 -18.42 31.13 -10.12
N LEU A 128 -18.51 30.08 -10.95
CA LEU A 128 -17.49 29.78 -11.95
C LEU A 128 -17.30 30.94 -12.95
N VAL A 129 -18.41 31.55 -13.37
CA VAL A 129 -18.40 32.67 -14.30
C VAL A 129 -17.88 33.95 -13.63
N GLU A 130 -18.33 34.23 -12.40
CA GLU A 130 -17.88 35.38 -11.60
C GLU A 130 -16.38 35.37 -11.35
N ASN A 131 -15.80 34.19 -11.07
CA ASN A 131 -14.36 34.04 -10.87
C ASN A 131 -13.57 34.00 -12.20
N GLY A 132 -14.24 34.15 -13.35
CA GLY A 132 -13.59 34.13 -14.65
C GLY A 132 -12.93 32.79 -14.99
N LEU A 133 -13.45 31.67 -14.50
CA LEU A 133 -12.87 30.35 -14.73
C LEU A 133 -13.40 29.68 -16.02
N VAL A 134 -14.60 30.08 -16.45
CA VAL A 134 -15.31 29.51 -17.61
C VAL A 134 -15.85 30.60 -18.53
N THR A 135 -16.23 30.22 -19.74
CA THR A 135 -16.88 31.11 -20.71
C THR A 135 -18.36 30.74 -20.87
N VAL A 136 -19.24 31.72 -20.96
CA VAL A 136 -20.68 31.53 -21.25
C VAL A 136 -20.87 31.20 -22.72
N LYS A 137 -21.67 30.18 -23.02
CA LYS A 137 -22.01 29.75 -24.39
C LYS A 137 -22.75 30.88 -25.12
N ASN A 138 -22.33 31.16 -26.35
CA ASN A 138 -23.02 32.11 -27.19
C ASN A 138 -24.28 31.45 -27.78
N VAL A 139 -25.44 31.75 -27.20
CA VAL A 139 -26.72 31.22 -27.68
C VAL A 139 -27.26 32.17 -28.74
N LYS A 140 -27.24 31.74 -30.01
CA LYS A 140 -27.93 32.43 -31.12
C LYS A 140 -29.45 32.24 -31.00
N SER A 141 -30.05 32.67 -29.90
CA SER A 141 -31.51 32.65 -29.71
C SER A 141 -32.07 34.06 -29.84
N ASN A 142 -33.15 34.21 -30.59
CA ASN A 142 -33.91 35.45 -30.71
C ASN A 142 -34.60 35.86 -29.39
N ASN A 143 -34.58 35.00 -28.36
CA ASN A 143 -35.00 35.32 -26.99
C ASN A 143 -34.12 34.54 -25.98
N PRO A 144 -33.09 35.15 -25.36
CA PRO A 144 -32.34 34.52 -24.28
C PRO A 144 -33.22 34.39 -23.03
N THR A 145 -33.10 33.28 -22.30
CA THR A 145 -33.77 33.12 -21.00
C THR A 145 -33.12 34.04 -19.95
N SER A 146 -33.89 34.47 -18.95
CA SER A 146 -33.43 35.26 -17.78
C SER A 146 -32.10 34.74 -17.20
N ASP A 147 -31.98 33.43 -17.07
CA ASP A 147 -30.80 32.78 -16.48
C ASP A 147 -29.54 32.99 -17.33
N ILE A 148 -29.67 32.95 -18.66
CA ILE A 148 -28.54 33.15 -19.57
C ILE A 148 -28.11 34.61 -19.56
N GLN A 149 -29.06 35.56 -19.51
CA GLN A 149 -28.74 36.98 -19.38
C GLN A 149 -27.95 37.26 -18.09
N THR A 150 -28.37 36.66 -16.98
CA THR A 150 -27.64 36.74 -15.70
C THR A 150 -26.19 36.27 -15.85
N LEU A 151 -25.97 35.11 -16.50
CA LEU A 151 -24.60 34.61 -16.75
C LEU A 151 -23.77 35.54 -17.64
N VAL A 152 -24.38 36.14 -18.67
CA VAL A 152 -23.71 37.11 -19.55
C VAL A 152 -23.27 38.34 -18.75
N ASP A 153 -24.13 38.86 -17.87
CA ASP A 153 -23.83 40.01 -17.02
C ASP A 153 -22.69 39.70 -16.04
N LEU A 154 -22.71 38.51 -15.42
CA LEU A 154 -21.62 38.04 -14.55
C LEU A 154 -20.30 37.92 -15.30
N GLN A 155 -20.33 37.40 -16.54
CA GLN A 155 -19.13 37.31 -17.37
C GLN A 155 -18.58 38.70 -17.73
N ASN A 156 -19.45 39.66 -18.04
CA ASN A 156 -19.03 41.03 -18.35
C ASN A 156 -18.42 41.71 -17.12
N LYS A 157 -18.96 41.47 -15.92
CA LYS A 157 -18.35 41.91 -14.65
C LYS A 157 -16.97 41.29 -14.45
N ALA A 158 -16.83 39.98 -14.67
CA ALA A 158 -15.55 39.28 -14.55
C ALA A 158 -14.49 39.80 -15.53
N LYS A 159 -14.91 40.10 -16.78
CA LYS A 159 -14.04 40.74 -17.79
C LYS A 159 -13.60 42.14 -17.39
N ALA A 160 -14.54 42.97 -16.94
CA ALA A 160 -14.25 44.34 -16.50
C ALA A 160 -13.32 44.35 -15.28
N ALA A 161 -13.50 43.41 -14.36
CA ALA A 161 -12.66 43.21 -13.18
C ALA A 161 -11.32 42.52 -13.49
N LYS A 162 -11.11 42.02 -14.72
CA LYS A 162 -9.92 41.27 -15.14
C LYS A 162 -9.59 40.13 -14.18
N VAL A 163 -10.59 39.30 -13.84
CA VAL A 163 -10.40 38.14 -12.95
C VAL A 163 -10.26 36.84 -13.73
N GLY A 164 -9.51 35.90 -13.16
CA GLY A 164 -9.31 34.57 -13.73
C GLY A 164 -8.72 34.66 -15.13
N LYS A 165 -9.32 33.92 -16.08
CA LYS A 165 -8.86 33.86 -17.48
C LYS A 165 -8.93 35.18 -18.23
N TRP A 166 -9.62 36.18 -17.69
CA TRP A 166 -9.77 37.50 -18.28
C TRP A 166 -8.65 38.47 -17.88
N ASP A 167 -7.80 38.09 -16.91
CA ASP A 167 -6.60 38.86 -16.57
C ASP A 167 -5.52 38.63 -17.65
N PRO A 168 -5.08 39.66 -18.40
CA PRO A 168 -3.99 39.52 -19.37
C PRO A 168 -2.64 39.20 -18.71
N ASN A 169 -2.49 39.47 -17.40
CA ASN A 169 -1.26 39.22 -16.64
C ASN A 169 -1.31 37.91 -15.83
N ALA A 170 -2.41 37.15 -15.92
CA ALA A 170 -2.51 35.90 -15.20
C ALA A 170 -1.39 34.94 -15.61
N LYS A 171 -0.74 34.34 -14.60
CA LYS A 171 0.24 33.29 -14.83
C LYS A 171 -0.45 32.09 -15.46
N ASN A 172 0.06 31.65 -16.60
CA ASN A 172 -0.40 30.40 -17.22
C ASN A 172 0.07 29.22 -16.36
N THR A 173 -0.86 28.59 -15.67
CA THR A 173 -0.68 27.38 -14.87
C THR A 173 -0.99 26.11 -15.65
N ALA A 174 -1.24 26.21 -16.97
CA ALA A 174 -1.46 25.07 -17.84
C ALA A 174 -0.39 24.01 -17.54
N LYS A 175 -0.86 22.89 -16.99
CA LYS A 175 -0.01 21.78 -16.66
C LYS A 175 0.54 21.22 -17.97
N LYS A 176 1.86 21.15 -18.06
CA LYS A 176 2.52 20.39 -19.11
C LYS A 176 2.38 18.91 -18.78
N ASN A 177 2.25 18.07 -19.79
CA ASN A 177 2.29 16.62 -19.60
C ASN A 177 3.71 16.19 -19.18
N ASN A 178 4.05 16.39 -17.90
CA ASN A 178 5.37 16.13 -17.36
C ASN A 178 5.56 14.62 -17.18
N SER A 179 6.54 14.09 -17.90
CA SER A 179 7.05 12.73 -17.74
C SER A 179 8.20 12.75 -16.73
N ILE A 180 8.30 11.68 -15.93
CA ILE A 180 9.51 11.40 -15.15
C ILE A 180 10.31 10.41 -15.99
N ASP A 181 11.36 10.89 -16.65
CA ASP A 181 12.15 10.07 -17.57
C ASP A 181 13.09 9.12 -16.82
N ASP A 182 13.70 9.58 -15.73
CA ASP A 182 14.53 8.76 -14.85
C ASP A 182 13.85 8.57 -13.49
N VAL A 183 13.16 7.44 -13.36
CA VAL A 183 12.38 7.06 -12.17
C VAL A 183 13.29 6.79 -10.97
N GLU A 184 14.48 6.23 -11.19
CA GLU A 184 15.43 5.91 -10.12
C GLU A 184 16.10 7.16 -9.56
N ALA A 185 16.57 8.06 -10.44
CA ALA A 185 17.11 9.34 -10.02
C ALA A 185 16.05 10.19 -9.30
N PHE A 186 14.80 10.16 -9.78
CA PHE A 186 13.69 10.83 -9.13
C PHE A 186 13.44 10.28 -7.71
N LEU A 187 13.42 8.95 -7.55
CA LEU A 187 13.31 8.33 -6.23
C LEU A 187 14.48 8.74 -5.35
N LYS A 188 15.73 8.64 -5.82
CA LYS A 188 16.93 8.97 -5.03
C LYS A 188 16.87 10.42 -4.51
N LYS A 189 16.49 11.38 -5.36
CA LYS A 189 16.34 12.80 -5.01
C LYS A 189 15.25 13.07 -3.98
N ASN A 190 14.17 12.29 -4.03
CA ASN A 190 12.95 12.53 -3.27
C ASN A 190 12.65 11.48 -2.19
N SER A 191 13.52 10.49 -2.03
CA SER A 191 13.37 9.41 -1.06
C SER A 191 13.17 9.96 0.33
N LYS A 192 12.24 9.34 1.07
CA LYS A 192 11.90 9.69 2.46
C LYS A 192 11.35 11.11 2.69
N LYS A 193 11.07 11.88 1.63
CA LYS A 193 10.38 13.17 1.74
C LYS A 193 8.87 12.95 1.68
N ARG A 194 8.12 13.83 2.35
CA ARG A 194 6.67 13.94 2.18
C ARG A 194 6.39 14.91 1.04
N ILE A 195 5.88 14.39 -0.07
CA ILE A 195 5.51 15.18 -1.24
C ILE A 195 4.00 15.41 -1.23
N LYS A 196 3.56 16.66 -1.42
CA LYS A 196 2.12 16.96 -1.55
C LYS A 196 1.62 16.41 -2.88
N ALA A 197 0.45 15.79 -2.86
CA ALA A 197 -0.14 15.22 -4.05
C ALA A 197 -1.66 15.30 -4.03
N VAL A 198 -2.28 15.20 -5.21
CA VAL A 198 -3.72 15.03 -5.38
C VAL A 198 -3.98 13.63 -5.92
N VAL A 199 -4.95 12.93 -5.33
CA VAL A 199 -5.37 11.61 -5.81
C VAL A 199 -6.21 11.77 -7.07
N GLU A 200 -5.66 11.40 -8.23
CA GLU A 200 -6.32 11.62 -9.52
C GLU A 200 -7.26 10.49 -9.90
N SER A 201 -6.87 9.24 -9.66
CA SER A 201 -7.73 8.08 -9.91
C SER A 201 -7.32 6.90 -9.03
N VAL A 202 -8.27 6.03 -8.73
CA VAL A 202 -8.02 4.75 -8.03
C VAL A 202 -8.16 3.63 -9.06
N ILE A 203 -7.09 2.85 -9.27
CA ILE A 203 -7.13 1.70 -10.20
C ILE A 203 -7.74 0.50 -9.47
N ASP A 204 -7.19 0.19 -8.31
CA ASP A 204 -7.68 -0.82 -7.37
C ASP A 204 -7.42 -0.34 -5.92
N GLY A 205 -7.78 -1.14 -4.91
CA GLY A 205 -7.60 -0.76 -3.50
C GLY A 205 -6.16 -0.48 -3.08
N SER A 206 -5.15 -1.00 -3.79
CA SER A 206 -3.72 -0.84 -3.50
C SER A 206 -2.94 -0.03 -4.55
N THR A 207 -3.56 0.30 -5.69
CA THR A 207 -2.90 0.99 -6.82
C THR A 207 -3.63 2.30 -7.15
N ILE A 208 -2.95 3.42 -6.99
CA ILE A 208 -3.55 4.77 -7.04
C ILE A 208 -2.71 5.66 -7.97
N LYS A 209 -3.35 6.43 -8.85
CA LYS A 209 -2.67 7.47 -9.63
C LYS A 209 -2.66 8.78 -8.86
N LEU A 210 -1.48 9.35 -8.71
CA LEU A 210 -1.26 10.59 -7.99
C LEU A 210 -0.72 11.67 -8.91
N LEU A 211 -1.13 12.90 -8.68
CA LEU A 211 -0.49 14.09 -9.21
C LEU A 211 0.38 14.72 -8.13
N LEU A 212 1.69 14.67 -8.30
CA LEU A 212 2.65 15.29 -7.39
C LEU A 212 2.69 16.81 -7.61
N LEU A 213 2.71 17.56 -6.50
CA LEU A 213 2.78 19.02 -6.47
C LEU A 213 4.13 19.47 -5.87
N PRO A 214 4.68 20.62 -6.31
CA PRO A 214 4.11 21.57 -7.27
C PRO A 214 4.39 21.25 -8.75
N GLU A 215 5.26 20.29 -9.06
CA GLU A 215 5.79 20.08 -10.42
C GLU A 215 4.77 19.49 -11.40
N GLY A 216 3.66 18.94 -10.93
CA GLY A 216 2.61 18.41 -11.78
C GLY A 216 2.93 17.04 -12.40
N ASN A 217 3.85 16.27 -11.82
CA ASN A 217 4.18 14.94 -12.32
C ASN A 217 3.09 13.93 -11.94
N MET A 218 2.55 13.19 -12.92
CA MET A 218 1.55 12.17 -12.63
C MET A 218 2.17 10.78 -12.60
N ILE A 219 2.10 10.15 -11.43
CA ILE A 219 2.72 8.85 -11.12
C ILE A 219 1.66 7.79 -10.80
N THR A 220 2.06 6.52 -10.89
CA THR A 220 1.30 5.40 -10.33
C THR A 220 1.94 4.97 -9.01
N LEU A 221 1.18 5.00 -7.93
CA LEU A 221 1.62 4.56 -6.61
C LEU A 221 1.02 3.19 -6.29
N TYR A 222 1.88 2.26 -5.89
CA TYR A 222 1.52 1.00 -5.26
C TYR A 222 1.71 1.16 -3.75
N LEU A 223 0.64 0.94 -2.98
CA LEU A 223 0.70 1.04 -1.52
C LEU A 223 1.69 0.01 -0.97
N SER A 224 2.70 0.49 -0.27
CA SER A 224 3.75 -0.35 0.31
C SER A 224 3.19 -1.30 1.36
N GLY A 225 3.76 -2.51 1.40
CA GLY A 225 3.45 -3.54 2.39
C GLY A 225 2.12 -4.27 2.21
N ILE A 226 1.26 -3.88 1.26
CA ILE A 226 -0.05 -4.48 1.08
C ILE A 226 -0.33 -4.89 -0.36
N LYS A 227 -1.30 -5.79 -0.53
CA LYS A 227 -1.88 -6.15 -1.83
C LYS A 227 -3.39 -6.32 -1.71
N CYS A 228 -4.13 -5.62 -2.57
CA CYS A 228 -5.56 -5.82 -2.75
C CYS A 228 -5.87 -6.77 -3.91
N PRO A 229 -7.03 -7.45 -3.89
CA PRO A 229 -7.59 -8.07 -5.08
C PRO A 229 -7.81 -7.00 -6.17
N PRO A 230 -7.56 -7.32 -7.45
CA PRO A 230 -7.88 -6.42 -8.55
C PRO A 230 -9.40 -6.32 -8.74
N GLU A 231 -9.83 -5.36 -9.54
CA GLU A 231 -11.23 -5.19 -9.96
C GLU A 231 -11.81 -6.49 -10.53
N SER A 232 -13.11 -6.72 -10.33
CA SER A 232 -13.83 -7.94 -10.74
C SER A 232 -13.38 -9.25 -10.10
N VAL A 233 -12.47 -9.20 -9.11
CA VAL A 233 -12.19 -10.30 -8.18
C VAL A 233 -12.95 -10.05 -6.89
N GLU A 234 -13.28 -11.12 -6.17
CA GLU A 234 -13.98 -11.06 -4.88
C GLU A 234 -13.36 -10.01 -3.93
N PHE A 235 -14.20 -9.09 -3.44
CA PHE A 235 -13.83 -7.93 -2.61
C PHE A 235 -12.96 -6.86 -3.29
N GLY A 236 -12.60 -7.02 -4.56
CA GLY A 236 -11.73 -6.10 -5.30
C GLY A 236 -12.42 -4.78 -5.64
N ASP A 237 -13.65 -4.86 -6.12
CA ASP A 237 -14.47 -3.68 -6.39
C ASP A 237 -14.75 -2.92 -5.08
N GLU A 238 -14.96 -3.65 -3.97
CA GLU A 238 -15.30 -3.05 -2.68
C GLU A 238 -14.09 -2.37 -2.07
N ALA A 239 -12.90 -2.97 -2.25
CA ALA A 239 -11.63 -2.39 -1.87
C ALA A 239 -11.34 -1.09 -2.65
N LYS A 240 -11.59 -1.09 -3.96
CA LYS A 240 -11.46 0.11 -4.80
C LYS A 240 -12.42 1.20 -4.32
N PHE A 241 -13.70 0.87 -4.12
CA PHE A 241 -14.70 1.80 -3.62
C PHE A 241 -14.37 2.35 -2.22
N PHE A 242 -13.81 1.50 -1.35
CA PHE A 242 -13.37 1.88 -0.01
C PHE A 242 -12.34 3.03 -0.04
N VAL A 243 -11.39 2.97 -0.99
CA VAL A 243 -10.39 4.01 -1.22
C VAL A 243 -11.00 5.21 -1.91
N GLU A 244 -11.82 5.02 -2.94
CA GLU A 244 -12.44 6.12 -3.70
C GLU A 244 -13.22 7.08 -2.80
N VAL A 245 -14.10 6.55 -1.94
CA VAL A 245 -14.91 7.37 -1.03
C VAL A 245 -14.05 8.17 -0.03
N ARG A 246 -12.85 7.69 0.27
CA ARG A 246 -11.98 8.30 1.28
C ARG A 246 -10.96 9.26 0.71
N LEU A 247 -10.37 8.94 -0.45
CA LEU A 247 -9.17 9.60 -0.96
C LEU A 247 -9.33 10.21 -2.35
N LEU A 248 -10.27 9.77 -3.19
CA LEU A 248 -10.38 10.27 -4.57
C LEU A 248 -10.50 11.80 -4.58
N GLN A 249 -9.63 12.45 -5.36
CA GLN A 249 -9.52 13.90 -5.50
C GLN A 249 -9.29 14.68 -4.20
N LYS A 250 -8.75 14.03 -3.16
CA LYS A 250 -8.28 14.71 -1.96
C LYS A 250 -6.81 15.05 -2.05
N ASP A 251 -6.44 16.10 -1.32
CA ASP A 251 -5.06 16.46 -1.06
C ASP A 251 -4.48 15.49 -0.03
N VAL A 252 -3.33 14.91 -0.36
CA VAL A 252 -2.61 13.94 0.46
C VAL A 252 -1.12 14.26 0.46
N GLU A 253 -0.38 13.68 1.39
CA GLU A 253 1.08 13.63 1.32
C GLU A 253 1.50 12.20 1.02
N VAL A 254 2.54 12.03 0.20
CA VAL A 254 3.06 10.71 -0.18
C VAL A 254 4.55 10.63 0.11
N THR A 255 5.00 9.48 0.62
CA THR A 255 6.42 9.12 0.70
C THR A 255 6.70 8.05 -0.32
N LEU A 256 7.69 8.29 -1.18
CA LEU A 256 8.16 7.32 -2.18
C LEU A 256 9.30 6.50 -1.57
N GLU A 257 9.20 5.18 -1.68
CA GLU A 257 10.05 4.23 -0.94
C GLU A 257 10.78 3.25 -1.87
N GLY A 258 10.18 2.92 -3.02
CA GLY A 258 10.78 2.01 -3.99
C GLY A 258 10.31 2.27 -5.41
N VAL A 259 11.04 1.79 -6.40
CA VAL A 259 10.63 1.80 -7.82
C VAL A 259 10.03 0.44 -8.17
N LEU A 260 8.95 0.45 -8.96
CA LEU A 260 8.49 -0.73 -9.66
C LEU A 260 8.99 -0.65 -11.10
N SER A 261 9.83 -1.59 -11.53
CA SER A 261 10.37 -1.62 -12.89
C SER A 261 9.25 -1.84 -13.91
N ASN A 262 8.75 -0.75 -14.51
CA ASN A 262 7.88 -0.81 -15.67
C ASN A 262 8.20 0.32 -16.67
N ASN A 263 8.40 -0.05 -17.93
CA ASN A 263 8.89 0.89 -18.96
C ASN A 263 7.81 1.82 -19.54
N LYS A 264 6.61 1.91 -18.92
CA LYS A 264 5.45 2.61 -19.51
C LYS A 264 4.95 3.81 -18.70
N THR A 265 5.05 3.76 -17.37
CA THR A 265 4.56 4.85 -16.50
C THR A 265 5.42 4.93 -15.26
N PRO A 266 5.79 6.13 -14.77
CA PRO A 266 6.59 6.25 -13.56
C PRO A 266 5.83 5.68 -12.36
N SER A 267 6.30 4.54 -11.87
CA SER A 267 5.60 3.72 -10.88
C SER A 267 6.45 3.48 -9.65
N PHE A 268 5.87 3.73 -8.49
CA PHE A 268 6.57 3.70 -7.22
C PHE A 268 5.82 2.88 -6.18
N PHE A 269 6.56 2.25 -5.28
CA PHE A 269 6.06 1.84 -3.98
C PHE A 269 6.11 3.02 -3.03
N GLY A 270 5.07 3.19 -2.23
CA GLY A 270 5.09 4.20 -1.18
C GLY A 270 3.86 4.22 -0.28
N THR A 271 3.89 5.17 0.64
CA THR A 271 2.87 5.32 1.68
C THR A 271 2.13 6.65 1.50
N ILE A 272 0.79 6.59 1.58
CA ILE A 272 -0.08 7.79 1.58
C ILE A 272 -0.37 8.19 3.02
N HIS A 273 -0.06 9.44 3.34
CA HIS A 273 -0.33 10.10 4.61
C HIS A 273 -1.54 11.01 4.47
N HIS A 274 -2.53 10.80 5.34
CA HIS A 274 -3.70 11.65 5.47
C HIS A 274 -4.01 11.87 6.96
N PRO A 275 -4.47 13.05 7.41
CA PRO A 275 -4.71 13.32 8.83
C PRO A 275 -5.69 12.35 9.51
N ALA A 276 -6.63 11.79 8.74
CA ALA A 276 -7.60 10.81 9.24
C ALA A 276 -7.03 9.39 9.44
N GLY A 277 -5.80 9.12 9.02
CA GLY A 277 -5.15 7.81 9.15
C GLY A 277 -4.50 7.30 7.86
N GLU A 278 -3.80 6.18 7.98
CA GLU A 278 -3.09 5.51 6.90
C GLU A 278 -4.02 4.51 6.18
N ILE A 279 -4.24 4.74 4.88
CA ILE A 279 -5.21 3.94 4.11
C ILE A 279 -4.83 2.46 4.00
N ALA A 280 -3.52 2.15 3.95
CA ALA A 280 -3.04 0.78 3.84
C ALA A 280 -3.40 -0.05 5.09
N VAL A 281 -3.22 0.53 6.28
CA VAL A 281 -3.60 -0.10 7.56
C VAL A 281 -5.09 -0.34 7.62
N GLU A 282 -5.91 0.63 7.20
CA GLU A 282 -7.36 0.49 7.26
C GLU A 282 -7.89 -0.55 6.26
N LEU A 283 -7.31 -0.64 5.06
CA LEU A 283 -7.65 -1.68 4.08
C LEU A 283 -7.38 -3.09 4.62
N VAL A 284 -6.21 -3.27 5.25
CA VAL A 284 -5.84 -4.56 5.87
C VAL A 284 -6.77 -4.87 7.05
N LYS A 285 -7.01 -3.89 7.92
CA LYS A 285 -7.88 -4.04 9.11
C LYS A 285 -9.32 -4.43 8.77
N GLN A 286 -9.85 -3.93 7.64
CA GLN A 286 -11.18 -4.28 7.16
C GLN A 286 -11.20 -5.61 6.38
N GLY A 287 -10.05 -6.25 6.14
CA GLY A 287 -9.96 -7.51 5.40
C GLY A 287 -10.02 -7.35 3.88
N PHE A 288 -9.80 -6.16 3.34
CA PHE A 288 -9.70 -5.94 1.88
C PHE A 288 -8.31 -6.27 1.33
N ALA A 289 -7.27 -6.18 2.15
CA ALA A 289 -5.89 -6.37 1.74
C ALA A 289 -5.17 -7.45 2.56
N THR A 290 -4.08 -7.96 2.00
CA THR A 290 -3.10 -8.83 2.67
C THR A 290 -1.75 -8.13 2.77
N CYS A 291 -0.99 -8.43 3.82
CA CYS A 291 0.39 -8.00 3.96
C CYS A 291 1.26 -8.69 2.89
N GLN A 292 2.07 -7.94 2.15
CA GLN A 292 2.94 -8.45 1.08
C GLN A 292 4.42 -8.23 1.42
N ASN A 293 5.12 -9.32 1.78
CA ASN A 293 6.52 -9.28 2.23
C ASN A 293 7.48 -8.57 1.26
N ARG A 294 7.25 -8.68 -0.06
CA ARG A 294 8.14 -8.10 -1.08
C ARG A 294 8.29 -6.57 -0.95
N SER A 295 7.20 -5.87 -0.61
CA SER A 295 7.19 -4.41 -0.44
C SER A 295 7.30 -3.97 1.02
N MET A 296 7.06 -4.88 1.99
CA MET A 296 7.23 -4.59 3.43
C MET A 296 8.65 -4.12 3.78
N LYS A 297 9.67 -4.61 3.09
CA LYS A 297 11.08 -4.19 3.31
C LYS A 297 11.34 -2.70 3.10
N TYR A 298 10.46 -2.01 2.37
CA TYR A 298 10.59 -0.59 2.10
C TYR A 298 9.93 0.30 3.18
N LEU A 299 9.08 -0.28 4.05
CA LEU A 299 8.37 0.46 5.09
C LEU A 299 9.27 0.74 6.30
N GLU A 300 9.34 2.01 6.69
CA GLU A 300 9.96 2.43 7.95
C GLU A 300 8.89 2.49 9.05
N GLY A 301 8.80 1.46 9.90
CA GLY A 301 8.01 1.48 11.14
C GLY A 301 6.49 1.24 11.03
N SER A 302 5.93 1.07 9.83
CA SER A 302 4.50 0.69 9.65
C SER A 302 4.25 -0.81 9.54
N ALA A 303 5.31 -1.63 9.44
CA ALA A 303 5.19 -3.08 9.27
C ALA A 303 4.36 -3.75 10.38
N ASP A 304 4.67 -3.47 11.65
CA ASP A 304 3.98 -4.07 12.80
C ASP A 304 2.49 -3.69 12.84
N LYS A 305 2.17 -2.45 12.45
CA LYS A 305 0.78 -1.97 12.38
C LYS A 305 -0.01 -2.74 11.33
N LEU A 306 0.58 -3.00 10.17
CA LEU A 306 -0.06 -3.80 9.11
C LEU A 306 -0.28 -5.24 9.55
N ARG A 307 0.72 -5.86 10.19
CA ARG A 307 0.61 -7.23 10.71
C ARG A 307 -0.46 -7.35 11.79
N ALA A 308 -0.49 -6.40 12.73
CA ALA A 308 -1.50 -6.35 13.78
C ALA A 308 -2.91 -6.16 13.18
N ALA A 309 -3.05 -5.29 12.18
CA ALA A 309 -4.31 -5.09 11.46
C ALA A 309 -4.77 -6.36 10.74
N GLU A 310 -3.85 -7.09 10.10
CA GLU A 310 -4.19 -8.33 9.38
C GLU A 310 -4.65 -9.42 10.36
N ARG A 311 -3.97 -9.55 11.50
CA ARG A 311 -4.37 -10.47 12.56
C ARG A 311 -5.78 -10.18 13.04
N GLN A 312 -6.12 -8.90 13.31
CA GLN A 312 -7.47 -8.51 13.70
C GLN A 312 -8.52 -8.87 12.64
N ALA A 313 -8.18 -8.71 11.35
CA ALA A 313 -9.07 -9.06 10.26
C ALA A 313 -9.28 -10.58 10.14
N LYS A 314 -8.22 -11.37 10.35
CA LYS A 314 -8.24 -12.85 10.39
C LYS A 314 -9.08 -13.36 11.57
N GLU A 315 -8.84 -12.86 12.78
CA GLU A 315 -9.58 -13.23 14.00
C GLU A 315 -11.08 -12.96 13.87
N LYS A 316 -11.44 -11.83 13.25
CA LYS A 316 -12.84 -11.44 13.01
C LYS A 316 -13.44 -12.04 11.75
N LYS A 317 -12.70 -12.87 11.00
CA LYS A 317 -13.12 -13.49 9.73
C LYS A 317 -13.74 -12.49 8.73
N LEU A 318 -13.09 -11.33 8.57
CA LEU A 318 -13.61 -10.25 7.74
C LEU A 318 -13.31 -10.46 6.26
N ARG A 319 -14.34 -10.32 5.41
CA ARG A 319 -14.24 -10.29 3.92
C ARG A 319 -13.42 -11.47 3.40
N LYS A 320 -12.22 -11.24 2.87
CA LYS A 320 -11.35 -12.29 2.34
C LYS A 320 -11.00 -13.38 3.36
N TRP A 321 -11.12 -13.08 4.65
CA TRP A 321 -10.83 -13.99 5.76
C TRP A 321 -12.05 -14.77 6.24
N GLN A 322 -13.21 -14.68 5.58
CA GLN A 322 -14.43 -15.42 5.95
C GLN A 322 -14.19 -16.95 6.04
N SER A 323 -13.45 -17.48 5.07
CA SER A 323 -13.09 -18.91 4.99
C SER A 323 -11.74 -19.23 5.63
N TYR A 324 -11.11 -18.28 6.34
CA TYR A 324 -9.81 -18.51 6.96
C TYR A 324 -9.94 -19.50 8.13
N THR A 325 -9.20 -20.59 8.03
CA THR A 325 -9.00 -21.56 9.10
C THR A 325 -7.54 -21.52 9.54
N HIS A 326 -7.32 -21.33 10.84
CA HIS A 326 -5.99 -21.49 11.41
C HIS A 326 -5.64 -22.98 11.34
N THR A 327 -4.55 -23.30 10.65
CA THR A 327 -4.11 -24.69 10.44
C THR A 327 -3.04 -25.12 11.45
N GLY A 328 -2.58 -24.20 12.30
CA GLY A 328 -1.66 -24.47 13.40
C GLY A 328 -2.37 -24.93 14.69
N PRO A 329 -1.63 -25.52 15.63
CA PRO A 329 -2.13 -25.81 16.97
C PRO A 329 -2.48 -24.53 17.74
N GLU A 330 -3.48 -24.59 18.61
CA GLU A 330 -3.86 -23.47 19.46
C GLU A 330 -2.77 -23.18 20.51
N ILE A 331 -2.40 -21.91 20.63
CA ILE A 331 -1.39 -21.45 21.59
C ILE A 331 -2.06 -21.25 22.96
N ALA A 332 -1.98 -22.26 23.82
CA ALA A 332 -2.55 -22.22 25.17
C ALA A 332 -1.85 -21.19 26.08
N GLU A 333 -0.52 -21.03 25.95
CA GLU A 333 0.30 -20.13 26.76
C GLU A 333 1.07 -19.19 25.85
N LYS A 334 0.64 -17.93 25.79
CA LYS A 334 1.21 -16.92 24.87
C LYS A 334 2.53 -16.35 25.36
N GLU A 335 2.73 -16.24 26.68
CA GLU A 335 3.95 -15.73 27.28
C GLU A 335 4.52 -16.73 28.28
N ILE A 336 5.80 -17.04 28.13
CA ILE A 336 6.52 -17.97 28.99
C ILE A 336 7.71 -17.22 29.59
N VAL A 337 7.65 -16.99 30.89
CA VAL A 337 8.75 -16.36 31.64
C VAL A 337 9.53 -17.43 32.39
N GLY A 338 10.84 -17.50 32.18
CA GLY A 338 11.68 -18.54 32.77
C GLY A 338 13.16 -18.19 32.79
N THR A 339 13.93 -18.98 33.54
CA THR A 339 15.39 -18.89 33.57
C THR A 339 15.98 -19.87 32.57
N VAL A 340 16.89 -19.43 31.71
CA VAL A 340 17.55 -20.32 30.75
C VAL A 340 18.53 -21.23 31.50
N ILE A 341 18.29 -22.54 31.43
CA ILE A 341 19.15 -23.54 32.10
C ILE A 341 20.11 -24.23 31.13
N GLU A 342 19.73 -24.34 29.85
CA GLU A 342 20.54 -25.01 28.84
C GLU A 342 20.33 -24.39 27.46
N ILE A 343 21.40 -24.33 26.67
CA ILE A 343 21.35 -24.10 25.23
C ILE A 343 21.48 -25.46 24.55
N VAL A 344 20.35 -26.02 24.14
CA VAL A 344 20.28 -27.37 23.53
C VAL A 344 20.94 -27.35 22.16
N ARG A 345 20.62 -26.34 21.34
CA ARG A 345 21.20 -26.08 20.01
C ARG A 345 21.23 -24.57 19.74
N GLU A 346 21.80 -24.19 18.60
CA GLU A 346 21.95 -22.82 18.07
C GLU A 346 20.64 -22.01 18.02
N GLU A 347 19.49 -22.69 18.04
CA GLU A 347 18.15 -22.09 17.93
C GLU A 347 17.20 -22.52 19.07
N ALA A 348 17.67 -23.34 20.02
CA ALA A 348 16.80 -23.98 21.01
C ALA A 348 17.32 -23.80 22.45
N LEU A 349 16.45 -23.26 23.29
CA LEU A 349 16.67 -22.95 24.69
C LEU A 349 15.84 -23.87 25.58
N LEU A 350 16.38 -24.24 26.72
CA LEU A 350 15.63 -24.93 27.77
C LEU A 350 15.38 -23.96 28.92
N LEU A 351 14.11 -23.71 29.22
CA LEU A 351 13.67 -22.76 30.25
C LEU A 351 13.14 -23.50 31.46
N LYS A 352 13.63 -23.12 32.65
CA LYS A 352 12.98 -23.46 33.92
C LYS A 352 11.99 -22.35 34.28
N THR A 353 10.71 -22.67 34.29
CA THR A 353 9.64 -21.73 34.69
C THR A 353 9.32 -21.92 36.18
N SER A 354 8.77 -20.90 36.82
CA SER A 354 8.43 -20.97 38.26
C SER A 354 7.22 -21.88 38.56
N HIS A 355 6.40 -22.17 37.55
CA HIS A 355 5.13 -22.90 37.69
C HIS A 355 5.18 -24.35 37.19
N ASN A 356 6.30 -24.81 36.62
CA ASN A 356 6.43 -26.17 36.10
C ASN A 356 7.78 -26.76 36.50
N ASP A 357 7.74 -27.92 37.16
CA ASP A 357 8.96 -28.65 37.54
C ASP A 357 9.73 -29.19 36.32
N LYS A 358 9.02 -29.44 35.20
CA LYS A 358 9.66 -29.87 33.96
C LYS A 358 10.10 -28.65 33.14
N PRO A 359 11.37 -28.60 32.71
CA PRO A 359 11.83 -27.50 31.89
C PRO A 359 11.17 -27.52 30.51
N LYS A 360 10.83 -26.35 29.99
CA LYS A 360 10.19 -26.16 28.68
C LYS A 360 11.23 -25.88 27.61
N LYS A 361 11.18 -26.63 26.52
CA LYS A 361 12.07 -26.43 25.36
C LYS A 361 11.43 -25.43 24.40
N ILE A 362 12.11 -24.32 24.16
CA ILE A 362 11.67 -23.21 23.32
C ILE A 362 12.61 -23.08 22.13
N PHE A 363 12.05 -22.90 20.93
CA PHE A 363 12.79 -22.64 19.70
C PHE A 363 12.65 -21.17 19.32
N LEU A 364 13.73 -20.54 18.86
CA LEU A 364 13.69 -19.17 18.36
C LEU A 364 12.91 -19.13 17.04
N SER A 365 11.87 -18.30 16.97
CA SER A 365 10.97 -18.25 15.81
C SER A 365 11.65 -17.80 14.51
N ASN A 366 11.29 -18.44 13.40
CA ASN A 366 11.66 -18.09 12.02
C ASN A 366 13.15 -17.86 11.71
N ILE A 367 14.07 -18.28 12.57
CA ILE A 367 15.49 -18.40 12.25
C ILE A 367 15.83 -19.83 11.82
N LYS A 368 16.92 -19.98 11.09
CA LYS A 368 17.54 -21.27 10.76
C LYS A 368 18.99 -21.25 11.25
N PRO A 369 19.50 -22.38 11.77
CA PRO A 369 20.86 -22.46 12.28
C PRO A 369 21.86 -22.18 11.16
N ALA A 370 23.03 -21.66 11.52
CA ALA A 370 24.10 -21.42 10.58
C ALA A 370 24.58 -22.73 9.96
N ARG A 371 24.16 -23.02 8.74
CA ARG A 371 24.64 -24.18 7.97
C ARG A 371 25.20 -23.68 6.66
N LEU A 372 26.53 -23.66 6.53
CA LEU A 372 27.15 -23.50 5.22
C LEU A 372 26.75 -24.69 4.34
N GLY A 373 26.09 -24.42 3.22
CA GLY A 373 25.93 -25.39 2.13
C GLY A 373 24.73 -26.34 2.17
N ILE A 374 23.77 -26.22 3.10
CA ILE A 374 22.59 -27.12 3.12
C ILE A 374 21.35 -26.54 2.41
N GLU A 375 21.28 -25.24 2.14
CA GLU A 375 20.32 -24.68 1.16
C GLU A 375 21.02 -23.56 0.39
N ALA A 376 21.47 -23.85 -0.83
CA ALA A 376 21.67 -22.78 -1.80
C ALA A 376 20.34 -22.00 -1.90
N PRO A 377 20.37 -20.66 -1.98
CA PRO A 377 19.19 -19.90 -2.35
C PRO A 377 18.60 -20.51 -3.62
N ARG A 378 17.26 -20.56 -3.74
CA ARG A 378 16.69 -20.58 -5.09
C ARG A 378 17.15 -19.29 -5.75
N GLY A 379 18.27 -19.35 -6.47
CA GLY A 379 18.65 -18.31 -7.40
C GLY A 379 17.49 -18.15 -8.37
N GLU A 380 17.20 -16.90 -8.74
CA GLU A 380 16.35 -16.66 -9.90
C GLU A 380 16.93 -17.43 -11.09
N PRO A 381 16.08 -17.92 -12.02
CA PRO A 381 16.56 -18.62 -13.21
C PRO A 381 17.48 -17.65 -13.97
N LEU A 382 18.77 -17.94 -14.00
CA LEU A 382 19.73 -17.25 -14.85
C LEU A 382 19.62 -17.85 -16.26
N GLY A 383 18.60 -17.44 -17.01
CA GLY A 383 18.46 -17.74 -18.45
C GLY A 383 18.25 -19.23 -18.78
N ASP A 384 17.64 -19.48 -19.94
CA ASP A 384 17.05 -20.78 -20.28
C ASP A 384 18.02 -21.92 -20.65
N ASP A 385 19.35 -21.78 -20.55
CA ASP A 385 20.28 -22.77 -21.14
C ASP A 385 21.47 -23.23 -20.26
N GLN A 386 21.42 -23.09 -18.93
CA GLN A 386 22.40 -23.75 -18.05
C GLN A 386 21.75 -24.77 -17.10
N PRO A 387 22.25 -26.03 -17.04
CA PRO A 387 21.76 -26.99 -16.07
C PRO A 387 22.03 -26.46 -14.64
N PRO A 388 21.09 -26.65 -13.71
CA PRO A 388 21.24 -26.17 -12.34
C PRO A 388 22.54 -26.72 -11.72
N ALA A 389 23.27 -25.86 -11.02
CA ALA A 389 24.51 -26.25 -10.34
C ALA A 389 24.28 -27.54 -9.51
N PRO A 390 25.16 -28.54 -9.61
CA PRO A 390 24.96 -29.82 -8.94
C PRO A 390 24.80 -29.61 -7.43
N ARG A 391 23.76 -30.24 -6.85
CA ARG A 391 23.53 -30.23 -5.40
C ARG A 391 24.79 -30.74 -4.70
N ALA A 392 25.36 -29.93 -3.80
CA ALA A 392 26.39 -30.41 -2.90
C ALA A 392 25.88 -31.65 -2.14
N PRO A 393 26.69 -32.71 -1.96
CA PRO A 393 26.27 -33.90 -1.23
C PRO A 393 25.77 -33.54 0.17
N ARG A 394 24.62 -34.10 0.58
CA ARG A 394 24.11 -34.08 1.97
C ARG A 394 25.03 -34.90 2.89
N THR A 395 26.30 -34.51 3.01
CA THR A 395 27.11 -35.00 4.12
C THR A 395 26.60 -34.26 5.35
N LEU A 396 25.80 -34.95 6.18
CA LEU A 396 25.62 -34.51 7.56
C LEU A 396 27.02 -34.35 8.14
N ALA A 397 27.41 -33.14 8.54
CA ALA A 397 28.50 -32.97 9.48
C ALA A 397 28.29 -33.98 10.61
N LYS A 398 29.25 -34.90 10.81
CA LYS A 398 29.05 -36.05 11.71
C LYS A 398 29.01 -35.56 13.16
N HIS A 399 29.65 -34.44 13.46
CA HIS A 399 29.70 -33.82 14.79
C HIS A 399 29.26 -32.36 14.78
N PHE A 400 28.59 -31.91 15.85
CA PHE A 400 28.09 -30.53 16.01
C PHE A 400 29.16 -29.46 15.74
N TYR A 401 30.39 -29.71 16.16
CA TYR A 401 31.52 -28.79 16.03
C TYR A 401 32.13 -28.71 14.63
N GLU A 402 31.71 -29.61 13.72
CA GLU A 402 32.07 -29.54 12.29
C GLU A 402 31.07 -28.69 11.50
N ILE A 403 29.93 -28.33 12.09
CA ILE A 403 28.94 -27.45 11.47
C ILE A 403 29.49 -26.01 11.53
N PRO A 404 29.72 -25.36 10.37
CA PRO A 404 30.25 -24.01 10.33
C PRO A 404 29.42 -23.02 11.16
N TRP A 405 30.07 -22.30 12.07
CA TRP A 405 29.47 -21.27 12.94
C TRP A 405 28.49 -21.78 14.00
N ALA A 406 28.21 -23.09 14.08
CA ALA A 406 27.27 -23.64 15.05
C ALA A 406 27.77 -23.52 16.50
N TYR A 407 29.07 -23.73 16.71
CA TYR A 407 29.67 -23.56 18.04
C TYR A 407 29.58 -22.10 18.49
N GLU A 408 29.93 -21.18 17.61
CA GLU A 408 29.91 -19.74 17.85
C GLU A 408 28.49 -19.26 18.16
N ALA A 409 27.48 -19.74 17.41
CA ALA A 409 26.08 -19.43 17.65
C ALA A 409 25.60 -19.94 19.03
N ARG A 410 25.99 -21.16 19.41
CA ARG A 410 25.65 -21.71 20.74
C ARG A 410 26.33 -20.95 21.86
N GLU A 411 27.61 -20.62 21.74
CA GLU A 411 28.36 -19.87 22.75
C GLU A 411 27.87 -18.42 22.87
N PHE A 412 27.47 -17.82 21.74
CA PHE A 412 26.84 -16.51 21.71
C PHE A 412 25.58 -16.46 22.59
N LEU A 413 24.71 -17.48 22.46
CA LEU A 413 23.53 -17.62 23.31
C LEU A 413 23.92 -17.94 24.76
N ARG A 414 24.82 -18.89 24.97
CA ARG A 414 25.23 -19.35 26.31
C ARG A 414 25.74 -18.19 27.15
N THR A 415 26.68 -17.41 26.64
CA THR A 415 27.28 -16.27 27.35
C THR A 415 26.28 -15.15 27.63
N ARG A 416 25.28 -14.96 26.75
CA ARG A 416 24.27 -13.90 26.89
C ARG A 416 23.13 -14.26 27.82
N CYS A 417 22.61 -15.49 27.79
CA CYS A 417 21.32 -15.80 28.41
C CYS A 417 21.32 -16.94 29.43
N ILE A 418 22.33 -17.82 29.51
CA ILE A 418 22.31 -18.91 30.50
C ILE A 418 22.30 -18.35 31.93
N GLY A 419 21.48 -18.95 32.80
CA GLY A 419 21.26 -18.49 34.17
C GLY A 419 20.46 -17.20 34.30
N LYS A 420 20.05 -16.56 33.19
CA LYS A 420 19.27 -15.32 33.21
C LYS A 420 17.80 -15.56 32.94
N LYS A 421 16.96 -14.67 33.48
CA LYS A 421 15.51 -14.65 33.26
C LYS A 421 15.21 -14.04 31.89
N VAL A 422 14.40 -14.72 31.08
CA VAL A 422 13.97 -14.30 29.75
C VAL A 422 12.45 -14.32 29.63
N ASN A 423 11.90 -13.54 28.70
CA ASN A 423 10.50 -13.59 28.30
C ASN A 423 10.39 -14.18 26.90
N ALA A 424 9.70 -15.30 26.77
CA ALA A 424 9.40 -15.96 25.50
C ALA A 424 7.92 -15.74 25.12
N SER A 425 7.69 -14.89 24.12
CA SER A 425 6.37 -14.72 23.50
C SER A 425 6.18 -15.78 22.41
N VAL A 426 5.29 -16.74 22.63
CA VAL A 426 5.02 -17.86 21.70
C VAL A 426 4.36 -17.32 20.45
N ASP A 427 5.02 -17.49 19.30
CA ASP A 427 4.55 -17.01 18.00
C ASP A 427 3.69 -18.07 17.31
N TYR A 428 4.14 -19.33 17.33
CA TYR A 428 3.44 -20.46 16.73
C TYR A 428 3.96 -21.79 17.30
N ILE A 429 3.17 -22.84 17.14
CA ILE A 429 3.57 -24.21 17.45
C ILE A 429 3.75 -24.96 16.13
N GLN A 430 4.93 -25.51 15.90
CA GLN A 430 5.14 -26.43 14.80
C GLN A 430 4.63 -27.81 15.24
N PRO A 431 3.58 -28.35 14.58
CA PRO A 431 2.99 -29.61 15.01
C PRO A 431 3.98 -30.77 14.86
N LYS A 432 3.78 -31.80 15.68
CA LYS A 432 4.51 -33.06 15.57
C LYS A 432 4.38 -33.63 14.15
N SER A 433 5.47 -34.12 13.61
CA SER A 433 5.53 -34.88 12.35
C SER A 433 6.25 -36.20 12.59
N ASP A 434 6.18 -37.13 11.63
CA ASP A 434 6.82 -38.45 11.74
C ASP A 434 8.33 -38.37 12.06
N LYS A 435 8.98 -37.26 11.71
CA LYS A 435 10.43 -37.04 11.88
C LYS A 435 10.80 -36.03 12.97
N PHE A 436 9.85 -35.25 13.47
CA PHE A 436 10.14 -34.16 14.39
C PHE A 436 9.07 -34.03 15.46
N GLU A 437 9.51 -33.91 16.71
CA GLU A 437 8.63 -33.55 17.82
C GLU A 437 7.99 -32.17 17.60
N GLU A 438 6.90 -31.94 18.33
CA GLU A 438 6.29 -30.62 18.41
C GLU A 438 7.30 -29.57 18.89
N LYS A 439 7.28 -28.38 18.28
CA LYS A 439 8.17 -27.28 18.63
C LYS A 439 7.38 -26.05 19.00
N ILE A 440 7.62 -25.55 20.21
CA ILE A 440 7.15 -24.24 20.65
C ILE A 440 8.12 -23.19 20.10
N CYS A 441 7.69 -22.43 19.09
CA CYS A 441 8.50 -21.37 18.49
C CYS A 441 8.10 -20.03 19.10
N ALA A 442 9.07 -19.32 19.67
CA ALA A 442 8.84 -18.07 20.38
C ALA A 442 9.88 -16.99 20.04
N THR A 443 9.44 -15.74 20.13
CA THR A 443 10.31 -14.57 20.21
C THR A 443 10.82 -14.45 21.64
N VAL A 444 12.12 -14.66 21.85
CA VAL A 444 12.73 -14.67 23.18
C VAL A 444 13.51 -13.38 23.40
N THR A 445 13.12 -12.64 24.44
CA THR A 445 13.72 -11.36 24.79
C THR A 445 14.40 -11.40 26.16
N ILE A 446 15.50 -10.67 26.27
CA ILE A 446 16.20 -10.40 27.53
C ILE A 446 16.45 -8.91 27.66
N ASN A 447 15.91 -8.28 28.71
CA ASN A 447 15.99 -6.82 28.91
C ASN A 447 15.56 -6.01 27.66
N GLY A 448 14.53 -6.48 26.95
CA GLY A 448 14.05 -5.86 25.70
C GLY A 448 14.84 -6.21 24.43
N ILE A 449 15.94 -6.97 24.54
CA ILE A 449 16.75 -7.37 23.39
C ILE A 449 16.26 -8.73 22.87
N ASN A 450 15.93 -8.81 21.58
CA ASN A 450 15.53 -10.05 20.91
C ASN A 450 16.76 -10.92 20.59
N LEU A 451 16.84 -12.11 21.19
CA LEU A 451 17.98 -13.02 21.01
C LEU A 451 18.12 -13.54 19.58
N ALA A 452 17.00 -13.76 18.89
CA ALA A 452 16.98 -14.25 17.51
C ALA A 452 17.51 -13.18 16.53
N GLU A 453 17.09 -11.94 16.73
CA GLU A 453 17.55 -10.79 15.93
C GLU A 453 19.06 -10.58 16.07
N GLU A 454 19.59 -10.62 17.30
CA GLU A 454 21.01 -10.46 17.57
C GLU A 454 21.86 -11.59 16.97
N LEU A 455 21.39 -12.84 17.05
CA LEU A 455 22.05 -13.97 16.38
C LEU A 455 22.15 -13.77 14.86
N VAL A 456 21.05 -13.35 14.25
CA VAL A 456 20.97 -13.10 12.80
C VAL A 456 21.88 -11.93 12.42
N LYS A 457 21.89 -10.85 13.20
CA LYS A 457 22.70 -9.65 12.98
C LYS A 457 24.21 -9.91 13.03
N GLU A 458 24.65 -10.88 13.84
CA GLU A 458 26.04 -11.36 13.85
C GLU A 458 26.35 -12.39 12.75
N GLY A 459 25.36 -12.73 11.90
CA GLY A 459 25.53 -13.73 10.85
C GLY A 459 25.69 -15.15 11.40
N LEU A 460 25.19 -15.43 12.61
CA LEU A 460 25.25 -16.74 13.27
C LEU A 460 23.95 -17.55 13.08
N ALA A 461 22.98 -16.98 12.36
CA ALA A 461 21.77 -17.63 11.90
C ALA A 461 21.30 -16.97 10.59
N THR A 462 20.46 -17.67 9.83
CA THR A 462 19.75 -17.09 8.68
C THR A 462 18.26 -17.00 8.97
N VAL A 463 17.54 -16.15 8.24
CA VAL A 463 16.09 -16.00 8.45
C VAL A 463 15.34 -16.85 7.44
N MET A 464 14.38 -17.64 7.93
CA MET A 464 13.53 -18.47 7.09
C MET A 464 12.92 -17.65 5.95
N ASN A 465 13.07 -18.15 4.72
CA ASN A 465 12.45 -17.53 3.55
C ASN A 465 11.00 -17.99 3.43
N ASN A 466 10.08 -17.03 3.30
CA ASN A 466 8.65 -17.26 3.09
C ASN A 466 8.04 -18.27 4.07
N PRO A 467 8.07 -18.01 5.39
CA PRO A 467 7.37 -18.87 6.34
C PRO A 467 5.86 -18.87 6.02
N ARG A 468 5.17 -19.94 6.41
CA ARG A 468 3.71 -19.97 6.30
C ARG A 468 3.11 -18.87 7.18
N ASP A 469 1.99 -18.31 6.74
CA ASP A 469 1.27 -17.24 7.45
C ASP A 469 0.92 -17.59 8.91
N ASP A 470 0.62 -18.86 9.18
CA ASP A 470 0.30 -19.39 10.51
C ASP A 470 1.53 -19.76 11.35
N GLN A 471 2.73 -19.64 10.77
CA GLN A 471 4.02 -19.94 11.39
C GLN A 471 4.99 -18.76 11.26
N MET A 472 4.49 -17.55 11.51
CA MET A 472 5.25 -16.31 11.34
C MET A 472 5.29 -15.51 12.64
N SER A 473 6.50 -15.14 13.05
CA SER A 473 6.79 -14.29 14.20
C SER A 473 6.34 -12.86 13.96
N GLN A 474 5.98 -12.19 15.05
CA GLN A 474 5.66 -10.76 15.04
C GLN A 474 6.87 -9.91 14.62
N CYS A 475 8.08 -10.35 14.98
CA CYS A 475 9.32 -9.64 14.67
C CYS A 475 9.99 -10.13 13.38
N PHE A 476 9.26 -10.84 12.50
CA PHE A 476 9.85 -11.42 11.28
C PHE A 476 10.52 -10.38 10.37
N ASP A 477 9.92 -9.20 10.26
CA ASP A 477 10.47 -8.12 9.44
C ASP A 477 11.76 -7.54 10.04
N ASP A 478 11.87 -7.47 11.38
CA ASP A 478 13.10 -7.07 12.06
C ASP A 478 14.22 -8.12 11.92
N LEU A 479 13.87 -9.41 11.97
CA LEU A 479 14.81 -10.48 11.63
C LEU A 479 15.35 -10.30 10.21
N LYS A 480 14.49 -9.98 9.22
CA LYS A 480 14.93 -9.74 7.83
C LYS A 480 15.84 -8.51 7.72
N LYS A 481 15.55 -7.42 8.44
CA LYS A 481 16.46 -6.26 8.50
C LYS A 481 17.82 -6.65 9.11
N ALA A 482 17.82 -7.40 10.20
CA ALA A 482 19.04 -7.89 10.83
C ALA A 482 19.89 -8.76 9.88
N GLU A 483 19.24 -9.61 9.07
CA GLU A 483 19.90 -10.44 8.07
C GLU A 483 20.58 -9.61 6.99
N GLU A 484 19.94 -8.53 6.52
CA GLU A 484 20.55 -7.59 5.57
C GLU A 484 21.73 -6.84 6.17
N ILE A 485 21.65 -6.43 7.45
CA ILE A 485 22.78 -5.81 8.16
C ILE A 485 23.96 -6.77 8.23
N ALA A 486 23.73 -8.05 8.54
CA ALA A 486 24.79 -9.07 8.62
C ALA A 486 25.47 -9.30 7.27
N LYS A 487 24.70 -9.34 6.17
CA LYS A 487 25.21 -9.45 4.80
C LYS A 487 26.10 -8.25 4.42
N GLN A 488 25.60 -7.03 4.66
CA GLN A 488 26.33 -5.80 4.36
C GLN A 488 27.61 -5.66 5.21
N SER A 489 27.57 -6.16 6.44
CA SER A 489 28.71 -6.13 7.37
C SER A 489 29.67 -7.31 7.21
N HIS A 490 29.41 -8.25 6.28
CA HIS A 490 30.22 -9.44 6.04
C HIS A 490 30.53 -10.25 7.32
N LYS A 491 29.53 -10.43 8.19
CA LYS A 491 29.67 -11.15 9.47
C LYS A 491 29.30 -12.64 9.35
N GLY A 492 29.93 -13.47 10.18
CA GLY A 492 29.62 -14.89 10.33
C GLY A 492 29.53 -15.62 8.99
N LEU A 493 28.35 -16.18 8.71
CA LEU A 493 27.99 -16.86 7.45
C LEU A 493 28.24 -16.03 6.18
N TYR A 494 28.24 -14.70 6.28
CA TYR A 494 28.44 -13.78 5.16
C TYR A 494 29.87 -13.23 5.09
N SER A 495 30.75 -13.68 5.99
CA SER A 495 32.18 -13.36 5.95
C SER A 495 32.90 -14.14 4.87
N LYS A 496 34.00 -13.55 4.36
CA LYS A 496 34.97 -14.28 3.52
C LYS A 496 35.89 -15.17 4.35
N SER A 497 35.90 -15.01 5.68
CA SER A 497 36.76 -15.78 6.59
C SER A 497 36.15 -17.16 6.86
N SER A 498 37.01 -18.16 7.00
CA SER A 498 36.58 -19.49 7.45
C SER A 498 36.12 -19.46 8.91
N PRO A 499 35.19 -20.37 9.30
CA PRO A 499 34.79 -20.50 10.69
C PRO A 499 36.00 -20.76 11.60
N PRO A 500 36.02 -20.23 12.83
CA PRO A 500 37.06 -20.53 13.80
C PRO A 500 37.23 -22.04 14.01
N LYS A 501 38.47 -22.54 13.93
CA LYS A 501 38.74 -23.95 14.22
C LYS A 501 38.68 -24.18 15.73
N GLN A 502 37.68 -24.93 16.18
CA GLN A 502 37.55 -25.32 17.57
C GLN A 502 38.56 -26.41 17.93
N ARG A 503 39.37 -26.18 18.97
CA ARG A 503 40.25 -27.20 19.56
C ARG A 503 39.50 -27.87 20.70
N ILE A 504 38.92 -29.03 20.42
CA ILE A 504 38.11 -29.75 21.40
C ILE A 504 38.96 -30.88 21.94
N THR A 505 39.27 -30.79 23.22
CA THR A 505 39.90 -31.88 23.96
C THR A 505 38.80 -32.70 24.61
N ASP A 506 38.68 -33.96 24.19
CA ASP A 506 37.75 -34.89 24.83
C ASP A 506 38.30 -35.33 26.20
N CYS A 507 37.69 -34.83 27.27
CA CYS A 507 38.05 -35.17 28.64
C CYS A 507 37.30 -36.39 29.19
N SER A 508 36.47 -37.05 28.37
CA SER A 508 35.72 -38.26 28.78
C SER A 508 36.56 -39.54 28.76
N SER A 509 37.74 -39.51 28.14
CA SER A 509 38.67 -40.64 28.16
C SER A 509 39.35 -40.76 29.53
N ALA A 510 39.43 -41.99 30.05
CA ALA A 510 39.89 -42.31 31.40
C ALA A 510 41.32 -41.82 31.74
N ALA A 511 42.12 -41.45 30.74
CA ALA A 511 43.47 -40.92 30.91
C ALA A 511 43.51 -39.45 31.39
N VAL A 512 42.46 -38.66 31.15
CA VAL A 512 42.40 -37.22 31.48
C VAL A 512 41.54 -36.94 32.73
N SER A 513 40.68 -37.88 33.10
CA SER A 513 39.73 -37.74 34.21
C SER A 513 40.37 -37.55 35.59
N LYS A 514 41.64 -37.97 35.77
CA LYS A 514 42.38 -37.81 37.03
C LYS A 514 42.79 -36.36 37.35
N ILE A 515 42.79 -35.45 36.37
CA ILE A 515 43.27 -34.07 36.56
C ILE A 515 42.13 -33.12 36.97
N ILE A 516 40.89 -33.37 36.54
CA ILE A 516 39.77 -32.42 36.74
C ILE A 516 39.17 -32.51 38.15
N PHE A 517 39.11 -33.71 38.76
CA PHE A 517 38.55 -33.88 40.10
C PHE A 517 39.40 -33.28 41.23
N VAL A 518 40.64 -32.87 40.96
CA VAL A 518 41.51 -32.22 41.96
C VAL A 518 41.23 -30.72 42.10
N ILE A 519 40.49 -30.10 41.16
CA ILE A 519 40.26 -28.64 41.14
C ILE A 519 38.89 -28.24 41.73
N ILE A 520 37.99 -29.19 41.96
CA ILE A 520 36.62 -28.92 42.46
C ILE A 520 36.38 -29.55 43.85
N ASN A 521 37.36 -29.45 44.75
CA ASN A 521 37.17 -29.67 46.18
C ASN A 521 37.66 -28.45 46.96
#